data_AF-A0A522M186-F1
#
_entry.id   AF-A0A522M186-F1
#
_cell.length_a   1.000
_cell.length_b   1.000
_cell.length_c   1.000
_cell.angle_alpha   90.00
_cell.angle_beta   90.00
_cell.angle_gamma   90.00
#
_symmetry.space_group_name_H-M   'P 1'
#
loop_
_entity.id
_entity.type
_entity.pdbx_description
1 polymer ?
#
loop_
_entity_poly.entity_id
_entity_poly.type
_entity_poly.pdbx_seq_one_letter_code
_entity_poly.pdbx_strand_id
1 'polypeptide(L)'
;MRRRCPPGFTLIELMITVAIIGILAAIAYPSYQNYVKQTRRSDAQIALTQAANQQERFFTECNHYARYLHGTSRTCATNANKDNGYLAYNKDASTTILSPEKHYVITLVDPTTDCPITSCYVLQATPATTAQGGTGLQANDGNFRITSTGVKSWDKNNSGNYQSKWTDK
;
A
#
# COMPACT_ATOMS: atom_id res chain seq x y z
N MET A 1 -58.42 26.34 20.11
CA MET A 1 -57.01 25.87 20.12
C MET A 1 -56.16 26.82 19.29
N ARG A 2 -55.36 27.71 19.91
CA ARG A 2 -54.42 28.57 19.16
C ARG A 2 -53.20 27.74 18.78
N ARG A 3 -53.11 27.33 17.52
CA ARG A 3 -51.90 26.74 16.95
C ARG A 3 -50.85 27.84 16.88
N ARG A 4 -49.81 27.77 17.72
CA ARG A 4 -48.60 28.57 17.52
C ARG A 4 -47.95 28.06 16.25
N CYS A 5 -47.81 28.92 15.24
CA CYS A 5 -46.94 28.63 14.12
C CYS A 5 -45.51 28.50 14.66
N PRO A 6 -44.74 27.47 14.27
CA PRO A 6 -43.33 27.40 14.62
C PRO A 6 -42.60 28.67 14.12
N PRO A 7 -41.68 29.24 14.90
CA PRO A 7 -40.85 30.34 14.40
C PRO A 7 -40.09 29.88 13.15
N GLY A 8 -40.13 30.68 12.09
CA GLY A 8 -39.41 30.43 10.84
C GLY A 8 -37.93 30.80 10.98
N PHE A 9 -37.06 30.07 10.28
CA PHE A 9 -35.61 30.29 10.27
C PHE A 9 -35.27 31.63 9.60
N THR A 10 -34.38 32.43 10.19
CA THR A 10 -33.98 33.71 9.60
C THR A 10 -32.85 33.53 8.57
N LEU A 11 -32.82 34.40 7.57
CA LEU A 11 -31.72 34.45 6.59
C LEU A 11 -30.37 34.70 7.25
N ILE A 12 -30.35 35.47 8.35
CA ILE A 12 -29.13 35.78 9.09
C ILE A 12 -28.61 34.56 9.88
N GLU A 13 -29.49 33.77 10.50
CA GLU A 13 -29.11 32.49 11.13
C GLU A 13 -28.49 31.54 10.12
N LEU A 14 -29.04 31.48 8.90
CA LEU A 14 -28.49 30.65 7.83
C LEU A 14 -27.09 31.11 7.42
N MET A 15 -26.89 32.42 7.25
CA MET A 15 -25.59 32.99 6.88
C MET A 15 -24.51 32.70 7.92
N ILE A 16 -24.83 32.85 9.20
CA ILE A 16 -23.90 32.55 10.29
C ILE A 16 -23.58 31.05 10.33
N THR A 17 -24.60 30.20 10.16
CA THR A 17 -24.42 28.75 10.18
C THR A 17 -23.50 28.28 9.04
N VAL A 18 -23.71 28.80 7.82
CA VAL A 18 -22.85 28.49 6.67
C VAL A 18 -21.43 29.00 6.87
N ALA A 19 -21.26 30.19 7.45
CA ALA A 19 -19.93 30.73 7.77
C ALA A 19 -19.15 29.83 8.74
N ILE A 20 -19.81 29.34 9.80
CA ILE A 20 -19.19 28.42 10.77
C ILE A 20 -18.82 27.09 10.08
N ILE A 21 -19.73 26.50 9.30
CA ILE A 21 -19.46 25.26 8.57
C ILE A 21 -18.31 25.43 7.58
N GLY A 22 -18.21 26.57 6.90
CA GLY A 22 -17.12 26.88 5.99
C GLY A 22 -15.75 26.87 6.67
N ILE A 23 -15.65 27.48 7.86
CA ILE A 23 -14.40 27.50 8.65
C ILE A 23 -14.03 26.07 9.09
N LEU A 24 -15.00 25.30 9.59
CA LEU A 24 -14.75 23.92 10.02
C LEU A 24 -14.33 23.03 8.85
N ALA A 25 -14.99 23.15 7.69
CA ALA A 25 -14.69 22.37 6.51
C ALA A 25 -13.27 22.64 5.98
N ALA A 26 -12.81 23.89 6.02
CA ALA A 26 -11.47 24.27 5.55
C ALA A 26 -10.34 23.54 6.30
N ILE A 27 -10.52 23.26 7.59
CA ILE A 27 -9.54 22.54 8.41
C ILE A 27 -9.78 21.03 8.36
N ALA A 28 -11.04 20.61 8.47
CA ALA A 28 -11.40 19.20 8.56
C ALA A 28 -11.12 18.43 7.28
N TYR A 29 -11.37 19.04 6.11
CA TYR A 29 -11.22 18.38 4.81
C TYR A 29 -9.80 17.90 4.51
N PRO A 30 -8.75 18.76 4.52
CA PRO A 30 -7.37 18.31 4.26
C PRO A 30 -6.89 17.32 5.32
N SER A 31 -7.29 17.49 6.59
CA SER A 31 -6.95 16.57 7.67
C SER A 31 -7.52 15.17 7.41
N TYR A 32 -8.79 15.07 7.01
CA TYR A 32 -9.43 13.81 6.69
C TYR A 32 -8.77 13.11 5.48
N GLN A 33 -8.44 13.87 4.43
CA GLN A 33 -7.74 13.32 3.27
C GLN A 33 -6.37 12.73 3.65
N ASN A 34 -5.60 13.43 4.49
CA ASN A 34 -4.31 12.94 4.97
C ASN A 34 -4.44 11.68 5.83
N TYR A 35 -5.47 11.62 6.69
CA TYR A 35 -5.77 10.43 7.48
C TYR A 35 -6.07 9.22 6.58
N VAL A 36 -6.95 9.39 5.59
CA VAL A 36 -7.29 8.31 4.64
C VAL A 36 -6.04 7.84 3.87
N LYS A 37 -5.20 8.76 3.38
CA LYS A 37 -3.93 8.40 2.73
C LYS A 37 -3.01 7.61 3.66
N GLN A 38 -2.95 7.96 4.94
CA GLN A 38 -2.16 7.21 5.92
C GLN A 38 -2.70 5.79 6.14
N THR A 39 -4.02 5.62 6.23
CA THR A 39 -4.63 4.28 6.33
C THR A 39 -4.29 3.41 5.12
N ARG A 40 -4.34 3.98 3.91
CA ARG A 40 -3.97 3.26 2.68
C ARG A 40 -2.49 2.92 2.62
N ARG A 41 -1.59 3.81 3.08
CA ARG A 41 -0.16 3.49 3.23
C ARG A 41 0.06 2.34 4.20
N SER A 42 -0.70 2.27 5.29
CA SER A 42 -0.63 1.16 6.25
C SER A 42 -0.98 -0.17 5.60
N ASP A 43 -1.95 -0.21 4.68
CA ASP A 43 -2.30 -1.41 3.91
C ASP A 43 -1.11 -1.92 3.07
N ALA A 44 -0.35 -1.01 2.44
CA ALA A 44 0.88 -1.37 1.73
C ALA A 44 1.94 -1.99 2.65
N GLN A 45 2.13 -1.40 3.83
CA GLN A 45 3.10 -1.87 4.82
C GLN A 45 2.75 -3.27 5.34
N ILE A 46 1.46 -3.52 5.60
CA ILE A 46 0.96 -4.84 5.97
C ILE A 46 1.26 -5.85 4.86
N ALA A 47 0.88 -5.55 3.62
CA ALA A 47 1.11 -6.44 2.47
C ALA A 47 2.60 -6.76 2.26
N LEU A 48 3.48 -5.75 2.38
CA LEU A 48 4.94 -5.95 2.28
C LEU A 48 5.49 -6.83 3.39
N THR A 49 5.05 -6.63 4.64
CA THR A 49 5.51 -7.48 5.76
C THR A 49 5.04 -8.92 5.62
N GLN A 50 3.82 -9.14 5.12
CA GLN A 50 3.32 -10.48 4.83
C GLN A 50 4.12 -11.15 3.71
N ALA A 51 4.41 -10.42 2.64
CA ALA A 51 5.24 -10.92 1.55
C ALA A 51 6.68 -11.24 2.01
N ALA A 52 7.27 -10.41 2.87
CA ALA A 52 8.59 -10.65 3.46
C ALA A 52 8.61 -11.93 4.32
N ASN A 53 7.64 -12.09 5.21
CA ASN A 53 7.52 -13.30 6.03
C ASN A 53 7.40 -14.57 5.15
N GLN A 54 6.70 -14.47 4.03
CA GLN A 54 6.55 -15.59 3.11
C GLN A 54 7.84 -15.91 2.34
N GLN A 55 8.66 -14.89 2.05
CA GLN A 55 10.00 -15.09 1.51
C GLN A 55 10.90 -15.84 2.49
N GLU A 56 10.85 -15.52 3.79
CA GLU A 56 11.64 -16.26 4.80
C GLU A 56 11.18 -17.72 4.94
N ARG A 57 9.87 -17.97 4.86
CA ARG A 57 9.32 -19.34 4.82
C ARG A 57 9.78 -20.09 3.57
N PHE A 58 9.84 -19.42 2.43
CA PHE A 58 10.33 -20.00 1.18
C PHE A 58 11.82 -20.34 1.28
N PHE A 59 12.63 -19.44 1.86
CA PHE A 59 14.06 -19.64 2.08
C PHE A 59 14.35 -20.85 2.98
N THR A 60 13.59 -21.01 4.06
CA THR A 60 13.76 -22.15 4.99
C THR A 60 13.63 -23.51 4.30
N GLU A 61 12.88 -23.58 3.20
CA GLU A 61 12.61 -24.83 2.51
C GLU A 61 13.40 -25.00 1.22
N CYS A 62 13.55 -23.94 0.45
CA CYS A 62 14.22 -23.99 -0.85
C CYS A 62 15.69 -23.51 -0.79
N ASN A 63 16.17 -22.98 0.35
CA ASN A 63 17.51 -22.39 0.54
C ASN A 63 17.84 -21.21 -0.41
N HIS A 64 16.82 -20.53 -0.91
CA HIS A 64 16.91 -19.28 -1.69
C HIS A 64 15.55 -18.59 -1.67
N TYR A 65 15.44 -17.34 -2.14
CA TYR A 65 14.16 -16.62 -2.20
C TYR A 65 13.40 -16.86 -3.50
N ALA A 66 12.09 -16.67 -3.48
CA ALA A 66 11.25 -16.84 -4.66
C ALA A 66 11.39 -15.65 -5.62
N ARG A 67 11.54 -15.94 -6.91
CA ARG A 67 11.64 -14.91 -7.97
C ARG A 67 10.28 -14.31 -8.33
N TYR A 68 9.25 -15.15 -8.33
CA TYR A 68 7.88 -14.74 -8.61
C TYR A 68 7.04 -14.87 -7.36
N LEU A 69 6.17 -13.90 -7.09
CA LEU A 69 5.29 -13.90 -5.92
C LEU A 69 3.88 -14.42 -6.22
N HIS A 70 3.68 -14.92 -7.42
CA HIS A 70 2.40 -15.39 -7.93
C HIS A 70 2.50 -16.89 -8.22
N GLY A 71 1.52 -17.64 -7.74
CA GLY A 71 1.47 -19.09 -7.90
C GLY A 71 0.47 -19.71 -6.94
N THR A 72 -0.21 -20.75 -7.37
CA THR A 72 -1.12 -21.54 -6.51
C THR A 72 -0.38 -22.55 -5.66
N SER A 73 0.86 -22.87 -6.01
CA SER A 73 1.73 -23.77 -5.29
C SER A 73 3.14 -23.20 -5.21
N ARG A 74 3.82 -23.55 -4.13
CA ARG A 74 5.25 -23.28 -3.96
C ARG A 74 6.05 -24.35 -4.72
N THR A 75 7.03 -23.92 -5.49
CA THR A 75 7.96 -24.83 -6.18
C THR A 75 9.40 -24.42 -5.88
N CYS A 76 10.20 -25.36 -5.34
CA CYS A 76 11.65 -25.22 -5.27
C CYS A 76 12.25 -25.83 -6.56
N ALA A 77 12.53 -25.05 -7.59
CA ALA A 77 13.20 -25.57 -8.79
C ALA A 77 14.72 -25.56 -8.60
N THR A 78 15.43 -26.32 -9.43
CA THR A 78 16.91 -26.37 -9.43
C THR A 78 17.55 -25.05 -9.88
N ASN A 79 16.77 -24.13 -10.46
CA ASN A 79 17.21 -22.80 -10.85
C ASN A 79 16.33 -21.75 -10.15
N ALA A 80 16.90 -21.05 -9.17
CA ALA A 80 16.24 -20.01 -8.37
C ALA A 80 15.50 -18.93 -9.19
N ASN A 81 15.93 -18.70 -10.43
CA ASN A 81 15.32 -17.74 -11.35
C ASN A 81 13.96 -18.17 -11.92
N LYS A 82 13.50 -19.41 -11.64
CA LYS A 82 12.21 -19.94 -12.14
C LYS A 82 11.21 -20.26 -11.02
N ASP A 83 11.52 -19.88 -9.79
CA ASP A 83 10.78 -20.32 -8.63
C ASP A 83 9.58 -19.41 -8.34
N ASN A 84 8.41 -20.05 -8.23
CA ASN A 84 7.17 -19.41 -7.84
C ASN A 84 6.99 -19.51 -6.32
N GLY A 85 6.95 -18.35 -5.68
CA GLY A 85 6.58 -18.14 -4.30
C GLY A 85 5.07 -18.06 -4.15
N TYR A 86 4.57 -18.74 -3.13
CA TYR A 86 3.15 -18.74 -2.78
C TYR A 86 2.84 -17.59 -1.81
N LEU A 87 2.28 -16.47 -2.29
CA LEU A 87 1.73 -15.44 -1.40
C LEU A 87 0.27 -15.78 -1.03
N ALA A 88 0.08 -16.37 0.14
CA ALA A 88 -1.22 -16.87 0.64
C ALA A 88 -2.37 -15.84 0.66
N TYR A 89 -2.08 -14.54 0.61
CA TYR A 89 -3.10 -13.49 0.68
C TYR A 89 -3.70 -13.14 -0.69
N ASN A 90 -3.04 -13.51 -1.80
CA ASN A 90 -3.57 -13.40 -3.15
C ASN A 90 -3.78 -14.84 -3.67
N LYS A 91 -4.97 -15.40 -3.38
CA LYS A 91 -5.31 -16.80 -3.66
C LYS A 91 -5.46 -17.10 -5.16
N ASP A 92 -5.36 -16.08 -6.00
CA ASP A 92 -5.41 -16.19 -7.45
C ASP A 92 -3.97 -16.21 -7.99
N ALA A 93 -3.71 -17.03 -9.02
CA ALA A 93 -2.44 -17.01 -9.77
C ALA A 93 -2.27 -15.73 -10.61
N SER A 94 -2.64 -14.58 -10.05
CA SER A 94 -2.54 -13.28 -10.69
C SER A 94 -1.08 -12.85 -10.70
N THR A 95 -0.58 -12.52 -11.88
CA THR A 95 0.74 -11.89 -12.06
C THR A 95 0.85 -10.55 -11.33
N THR A 96 -0.29 -9.91 -11.06
CA THR A 96 -0.39 -8.68 -10.29
C THR A 96 -0.85 -8.99 -8.87
N ILE A 97 0.06 -8.82 -7.93
CA ILE A 97 -0.23 -8.98 -6.50
C ILE A 97 -0.66 -7.62 -5.95
N LEU A 98 -1.94 -7.46 -5.58
CA LEU A 98 -2.46 -6.24 -4.96
C LEU A 98 -2.42 -6.35 -3.44
N SER A 99 -2.30 -5.25 -2.70
CA SER A 99 -2.52 -5.21 -1.25
C SER A 99 -3.98 -5.58 -0.89
N PRO A 100 -4.29 -5.96 0.36
CA PRO A 100 -5.64 -6.39 0.76
C PRO A 100 -6.76 -5.44 0.31
N GLU A 101 -6.58 -4.13 0.51
CA GLU A 101 -7.55 -3.10 0.09
C GLU A 101 -7.30 -2.57 -1.34
N LYS A 102 -6.41 -3.23 -2.10
CA LYS A 102 -6.10 -2.95 -3.51
C LYS A 102 -5.64 -1.52 -3.80
N HIS A 103 -4.93 -0.92 -2.84
CA HIS A 103 -4.34 0.40 -2.98
C HIS A 103 -2.93 0.36 -3.58
N TYR A 104 -2.21 -0.75 -3.40
CA TYR A 104 -0.83 -0.91 -3.87
C TYR A 104 -0.65 -2.24 -4.60
N VAL A 105 0.30 -2.27 -5.52
CA VAL A 105 0.80 -3.49 -6.16
C VAL A 105 2.12 -3.86 -5.49
N ILE A 106 2.26 -5.12 -5.10
CA ILE A 106 3.45 -5.69 -4.48
C ILE A 106 4.26 -6.42 -5.56
N THR A 107 5.53 -6.07 -5.67
CA THR A 107 6.46 -6.65 -6.65
C THR A 107 7.81 -6.94 -6.00
N LEU A 108 8.55 -7.88 -6.57
CA LEU A 108 9.99 -7.94 -6.35
C LEU A 108 10.67 -6.98 -7.31
N VAL A 109 11.64 -6.23 -6.81
CA VAL A 109 12.62 -5.57 -7.68
C VAL A 109 13.48 -6.66 -8.31
N ASP A 110 13.83 -6.49 -9.58
CA ASP A 110 14.65 -7.47 -10.29
C ASP A 110 15.98 -7.70 -9.58
N PRO A 111 16.41 -8.97 -9.39
CA PRO A 111 17.68 -9.29 -8.78
C PRO A 111 18.84 -8.67 -9.55
N THR A 112 19.81 -8.16 -8.80
CA THR A 112 21.05 -7.62 -9.36
C THR A 112 22.23 -8.48 -8.90
N THR A 113 23.43 -8.18 -9.38
CA THR A 113 24.66 -8.82 -8.86
C THR A 113 24.87 -8.58 -7.38
N ASP A 114 24.48 -7.40 -6.88
CA ASP A 114 24.64 -7.00 -5.49
C ASP A 114 23.56 -7.56 -4.58
N CYS A 115 22.39 -7.90 -5.15
CA CYS A 115 21.27 -8.53 -4.46
C CYS A 115 20.75 -9.71 -5.30
N PRO A 116 21.48 -10.83 -5.33
CA PRO A 116 21.02 -12.02 -6.03
C PRO A 116 19.89 -12.70 -5.25
N ILE A 117 18.91 -13.26 -5.97
CA ILE A 117 17.72 -13.89 -5.37
C ILE A 117 18.06 -15.11 -4.48
N THR A 118 19.28 -15.64 -4.61
CA THR A 118 19.79 -16.73 -3.77
C THR A 118 20.01 -16.33 -2.32
N SER A 119 20.25 -15.05 -2.02
CA SER A 119 20.56 -14.59 -0.67
C SER A 119 19.97 -13.23 -0.31
N CYS A 120 19.30 -12.56 -1.25
CA CYS A 120 18.77 -11.22 -1.07
C CYS A 120 17.47 -11.03 -1.85
N TYR A 121 16.58 -10.18 -1.35
CA TYR A 121 15.44 -9.68 -2.09
C TYR A 121 15.14 -8.24 -1.72
N VAL A 122 14.43 -7.56 -2.62
CA VAL A 122 13.82 -6.27 -2.35
C VAL A 122 12.37 -6.33 -2.79
N LEU A 123 11.47 -6.23 -1.83
CA LEU A 123 10.03 -6.11 -2.08
C LEU A 123 9.68 -4.64 -2.20
N GLN A 124 8.82 -4.32 -3.16
CA GLN A 124 8.37 -2.97 -3.45
C GLN A 124 6.84 -2.92 -3.55
N ALA A 125 6.24 -1.94 -2.89
CA ALA A 125 4.84 -1.56 -3.06
C ALA A 125 4.76 -0.27 -3.86
N THR A 126 4.08 -0.30 -5.01
CA THR A 126 3.81 0.87 -5.86
C THR A 126 2.31 1.16 -5.86
N PRO A 127 1.86 2.43 -5.94
CA PRO A 127 0.44 2.74 -6.01
C PRO A 127 -0.26 1.99 -7.15
N ALA A 128 -1.36 1.31 -6.84
CA ALA A 128 -2.07 0.50 -7.82
C ALA A 128 -2.92 1.37 -8.74
N THR A 129 -2.80 1.16 -10.04
CA THR A 129 -3.70 1.77 -11.03
C THR A 129 -4.99 0.97 -11.15
N THR A 130 -6.03 1.60 -11.71
CA THR A 130 -7.29 0.91 -12.02
C THR A 130 -7.12 -0.18 -13.08
N ALA A 131 -6.18 -0.01 -14.02
CA ALA A 131 -5.83 -1.03 -15.01
C ALA A 131 -5.25 -2.31 -14.38
N GLN A 132 -4.60 -2.18 -13.21
CA GLN A 132 -4.07 -3.29 -12.42
C GLN A 132 -5.12 -3.91 -11.48
N GLY A 133 -6.39 -3.53 -11.59
CA GLY A 133 -7.47 -3.96 -10.69
C GLY A 133 -7.45 -3.26 -9.32
N GLY A 134 -6.64 -2.22 -9.17
CA GLY A 134 -6.55 -1.38 -7.98
C GLY A 134 -7.53 -0.20 -7.98
N THR A 135 -7.48 0.59 -6.93
CA THR A 135 -8.37 1.76 -6.76
C THR A 135 -7.89 3.02 -7.48
N GLY A 136 -6.59 3.16 -7.81
CA GLY A 136 -6.03 4.38 -8.40
C GLY A 136 -5.91 5.58 -7.45
N LEU A 137 -6.37 5.45 -6.20
CA LEU A 137 -6.54 6.58 -5.28
C LEU A 137 -5.24 7.05 -4.58
N GLN A 138 -4.15 6.27 -4.70
CA GLN A 138 -2.83 6.59 -4.14
C GLN A 138 -1.85 7.08 -5.20
N ALA A 139 -2.34 7.55 -6.36
CA ALA A 139 -1.48 8.11 -7.39
C ALA A 139 -0.54 9.18 -6.80
N ASN A 140 0.74 9.10 -7.15
CA ASN A 140 1.80 10.00 -6.68
C ASN A 140 2.14 9.93 -5.17
N ASP A 141 1.73 8.88 -4.46
CA ASP A 141 2.07 8.68 -3.03
C ASP A 141 3.41 7.94 -2.83
N GLY A 142 4.17 7.73 -3.91
CA GLY A 142 5.49 7.14 -3.87
C GLY A 142 5.51 5.64 -3.60
N ASN A 143 6.71 5.08 -3.45
CA ASN A 143 6.94 3.64 -3.42
C ASN A 143 7.56 3.21 -2.08
N PHE A 144 7.00 2.17 -1.47
CA PHE A 144 7.56 1.57 -0.26
C PHE A 144 8.45 0.39 -0.61
N ARG A 145 9.54 0.19 0.13
CA ARG A 145 10.40 -0.98 0.01
C ARG A 145 10.67 -1.63 1.37
N ILE A 146 10.81 -2.94 1.34
CA ILE A 146 11.43 -3.73 2.41
C ILE A 146 12.46 -4.67 1.78
N THR A 147 13.63 -4.74 2.38
CA THR A 147 14.74 -5.61 1.95
C THR A 147 14.78 -6.89 2.78
N SER A 148 15.50 -7.92 2.32
CA SER A 148 15.71 -9.17 3.08
C SER A 148 16.37 -8.97 4.45
N THR A 149 17.06 -7.86 4.67
CA THR A 149 17.63 -7.49 5.98
C THR A 149 16.63 -6.76 6.89
N GLY A 150 15.40 -6.56 6.42
CA GLY A 150 14.33 -5.87 7.16
C GLY A 150 14.40 -4.34 7.09
N VAL A 151 15.33 -3.75 6.31
CA VAL A 151 15.38 -2.30 6.12
C VAL A 151 14.12 -1.86 5.36
N LYS A 152 13.36 -0.95 6.00
CA LYS A 152 12.10 -0.39 5.53
C LYS A 152 12.31 1.04 5.05
N SER A 153 12.05 1.30 3.78
CA SER A 153 12.25 2.60 3.17
C SER A 153 11.07 3.06 2.32
N TRP A 154 10.95 4.36 2.15
CA TRP A 154 9.92 5.03 1.37
C TRP A 154 10.55 6.07 0.47
N ASP A 155 10.17 6.02 -0.80
CA ASP A 155 10.48 7.04 -1.79
C ASP A 155 9.19 7.82 -2.09
N LYS A 156 9.02 8.97 -1.41
CA LYS A 156 7.80 9.81 -1.46
C LYS A 156 7.48 10.33 -2.85
N ASN A 157 8.51 10.64 -3.65
CA ASN A 157 8.39 11.33 -4.93
C ASN A 157 8.71 10.43 -6.13
N ASN A 158 8.88 9.12 -5.92
CA ASN A 158 9.20 8.15 -6.96
C ASN A 158 10.48 8.53 -7.74
N SER A 159 11.48 9.08 -7.03
CA SER A 159 12.77 9.51 -7.59
C SER A 159 13.79 8.37 -7.70
N GLY A 160 13.46 7.19 -7.17
CA GLY A 160 14.39 6.08 -6.98
C GLY A 160 15.23 6.20 -5.72
N ASN A 161 15.06 7.26 -4.91
CA ASN A 161 15.83 7.48 -3.69
C ASN A 161 15.07 7.07 -2.43
N TYR A 162 15.60 6.09 -1.70
CA TYR A 162 14.94 5.41 -0.59
C TYR A 162 15.49 5.84 0.80
N GLN A 163 15.79 7.12 0.99
CA GLN A 163 16.33 7.62 2.28
C GLN A 163 15.28 7.73 3.40
N SER A 164 14.00 7.93 3.06
CA SER A 164 12.97 8.11 4.08
C SER A 164 12.56 6.77 4.67
N LYS A 165 12.28 6.71 5.97
CA LYS A 165 11.75 5.51 6.64
C LYS A 165 10.23 5.48 6.51
N TRP A 166 9.63 4.30 6.69
CA TRP A 166 8.17 4.15 6.72
C TRP A 166 7.49 4.98 7.82
N THR A 167 8.24 5.32 8.87
CA THR A 167 7.80 6.12 10.02
C THR A 167 7.78 7.62 9.74
N ASP A 168 8.44 8.08 8.67
CA ASP A 168 8.61 9.50 8.39
C ASP A 168 7.35 10.04 7.71
N LYS A 169 6.35 10.37 8.53
CA LYS A 169 5.01 10.82 8.11
C LYS A 169 5.06 12.09 7.26
#